data_AF-A0A9P9MUP9-F1
#
_entry.id   AF-A0A9P9MUP9-F1
#
_cell.length_a   1.000
_cell.length_b   1.000
_cell.length_c   1.000
_cell.angle_alpha   90.00
_cell.angle_beta   90.00
_cell.angle_gamma   90.00
#
_symmetry.space_group_name_H-M   'P 1'
#
loop_
_entity.id
_entity.type
_entity.pdbx_description
1 polymer ?
#
loop_
_entity_poly.entity_id
_entity_poly.type
_entity_poly.pdbx_seq_one_letter_code
_entity_poly.pdbx_strand_id
1 'polypeptide(L)'
;MTGLSILVDKYQMHEVVELYVRTWMPEVKKSLPVKKDPTLLPWISISYVFRLSAEYQHVTRLAVLESCGPLGNDLKQLLPIPGHVFDRIERHRQNGIKSLLGALKTIVDRYNKNEGVCRSSYDGDENIMRQGCDSMMAGSLLRSTIAHGLCPLPLAPYQGRSITQTAQVLQNLKMMALCDKPFFYCLRYSATVGPTHGMMKFLHDEASRLEKQYQGLAFDGTT
;
A
#
# COMPACT_ATOMS: atom_id res chain seq x y z
N MET A 1 -21.44 -21.84 3.30
CA MET A 1 -20.10 -22.16 3.84
C MET A 1 -19.77 -21.50 5.16
N THR A 2 -19.96 -20.18 5.30
CA THR A 2 -19.74 -19.46 6.56
C THR A 2 -20.45 -20.06 7.78
N GLY A 3 -21.70 -20.53 7.61
CA GLY A 3 -22.40 -21.21 8.70
C GLY A 3 -21.70 -22.49 9.19
N LEU A 4 -21.07 -23.25 8.28
CA LEU A 4 -20.34 -24.45 8.65
C LEU A 4 -19.04 -24.11 9.39
N SER A 5 -18.31 -23.05 9.00
CA SER A 5 -17.11 -22.63 9.74
C SER A 5 -17.46 -22.17 11.16
N ILE A 6 -18.59 -21.45 11.33
CA ILE A 6 -19.10 -21.07 12.66
C ILE A 6 -19.42 -22.31 13.51
N LEU A 7 -20.11 -23.31 12.94
CA LEU A 7 -20.47 -24.53 13.68
C LEU A 7 -19.23 -25.38 14.03
N VAL A 8 -18.31 -25.56 13.09
CA VAL A 8 -17.07 -26.34 13.29
C VAL A 8 -16.24 -25.75 14.43
N ASP A 9 -16.05 -24.43 14.42
CA ASP A 9 -15.31 -23.73 15.48
C ASP A 9 -16.05 -23.82 16.83
N LYS A 10 -17.36 -23.55 16.84
CA LYS A 10 -18.17 -23.57 18.07
C LYS A 10 -18.21 -24.94 18.75
N TYR A 11 -18.32 -26.01 17.98
CA TYR A 11 -18.42 -27.38 18.50
C TYR A 11 -17.10 -28.16 18.46
N GLN A 12 -15.99 -27.51 18.05
CA GLN A 12 -14.66 -28.10 17.95
C GLN A 12 -14.59 -29.39 17.09
N MET A 13 -15.43 -29.47 16.05
CA MET A 13 -15.59 -30.68 15.22
C MET A 13 -14.61 -30.75 14.04
N HIS A 14 -13.37 -30.29 14.22
CA HIS A 14 -12.39 -30.13 13.13
C HIS A 14 -12.06 -31.48 12.46
N GLU A 15 -11.80 -32.53 13.23
CA GLU A 15 -11.42 -33.87 12.72
C GLU A 15 -12.54 -34.52 11.90
N VAL A 16 -13.78 -34.46 12.40
CA VAL A 16 -14.95 -35.07 11.75
C VAL A 16 -15.25 -34.40 10.41
N VAL A 17 -15.04 -33.08 10.33
CA VAL A 17 -15.38 -32.29 9.15
C VAL A 17 -14.23 -32.26 8.13
N GLU A 18 -13.00 -32.60 8.52
CA GLU A 18 -11.83 -32.59 7.63
C GLU A 18 -12.03 -33.45 6.37
N LEU A 19 -12.58 -34.66 6.53
CA LEU A 19 -12.78 -35.59 5.42
C LEU A 19 -13.79 -35.03 4.40
N TYR A 20 -14.83 -34.35 4.89
CA TYR A 20 -15.82 -33.71 4.03
C TYR A 20 -15.23 -32.46 3.37
N VAL A 21 -14.51 -31.63 4.11
CA VAL A 21 -13.86 -30.40 3.60
C VAL A 21 -13.08 -30.69 2.33
N ARG A 22 -12.30 -31.76 2.31
CA ARG A 22 -11.51 -32.14 1.13
C ARG A 22 -12.37 -32.36 -0.12
N THR A 23 -13.59 -32.87 0.03
CA THR A 23 -14.49 -33.15 -1.09
C THR A 23 -15.12 -31.88 -1.68
N TRP A 24 -15.59 -30.94 -0.85
CA TRP A 24 -16.34 -29.76 -1.35
C TRP A 24 -15.51 -28.48 -1.45
N MET A 25 -14.31 -28.43 -0.85
CA MET A 25 -13.45 -27.25 -0.91
C MET A 25 -13.08 -26.81 -2.34
N PRO A 26 -12.81 -27.70 -3.32
CA PRO A 26 -12.52 -27.28 -4.69
C PRO A 26 -13.62 -26.40 -5.31
N GLU A 27 -14.89 -26.74 -5.05
CA GLU A 27 -16.03 -25.94 -5.52
C GLU A 27 -16.14 -24.62 -4.77
N VAL A 28 -15.92 -24.63 -3.46
CA VAL A 28 -15.96 -23.40 -2.65
C VAL A 28 -14.88 -22.43 -3.10
N LYS A 29 -13.65 -22.88 -3.36
CA LYS A 29 -12.53 -22.06 -3.86
C LYS A 29 -12.83 -21.29 -5.14
N LYS A 30 -13.82 -21.69 -5.94
CA LYS A 30 -14.27 -20.90 -7.10
C LYS A 30 -14.87 -19.54 -6.72
N SER A 31 -15.32 -19.39 -5.48
CA SER A 31 -15.82 -18.13 -4.90
C SER A 31 -14.76 -17.36 -4.12
N LEU A 32 -13.48 -17.74 -4.20
CA LEU A 32 -12.39 -17.05 -3.51
C LEU A 32 -12.33 -15.58 -3.97
N PRO A 33 -12.30 -14.60 -3.06
CA PRO A 33 -12.31 -13.19 -3.45
C PRO A 33 -11.01 -12.84 -4.15
N VAL A 34 -11.10 -12.12 -5.26
CA VAL A 34 -9.94 -11.54 -5.97
C VAL A 34 -9.77 -10.05 -5.69
N LYS A 35 -10.77 -9.43 -5.07
CA LYS A 35 -10.83 -8.04 -4.62
C LYS A 35 -11.64 -7.98 -3.33
N LYS A 36 -11.60 -6.85 -2.65
CA LYS A 36 -12.44 -6.59 -1.48
C LYS A 36 -13.90 -6.53 -1.89
N ASP A 37 -14.66 -7.48 -1.37
CA ASP A 37 -16.10 -7.58 -1.51
C ASP A 37 -16.72 -8.12 -0.20
N PRO A 38 -18.06 -8.23 -0.11
CA PRO A 38 -18.71 -8.75 1.10
C PRO A 38 -18.34 -10.19 1.49
N THR A 39 -17.71 -10.96 0.61
CA THR A 39 -17.30 -12.35 0.86
C THR A 39 -15.93 -12.45 1.52
N LEU A 40 -15.16 -11.36 1.56
CA LEU A 40 -13.79 -11.33 2.11
C LEU A 40 -13.71 -11.80 3.57
N LEU A 41 -14.56 -11.26 4.45
CA LEU A 41 -14.58 -11.65 5.88
C LEU A 41 -15.06 -13.10 6.08
N PRO A 42 -16.15 -13.56 5.44
CA PRO A 42 -16.49 -14.98 5.38
C PRO A 42 -15.31 -15.87 4.98
N TRP A 43 -14.54 -15.47 3.98
CA TRP A 43 -13.39 -16.23 3.51
C TRP A 43 -12.19 -16.23 4.46
N ILE A 44 -11.94 -15.13 5.17
CA ILE A 44 -10.96 -15.12 6.27
C ILE A 44 -11.39 -16.13 7.34
N SER A 45 -12.68 -16.17 7.71
CA SER A 45 -13.20 -17.18 8.65
C SER A 45 -13.03 -18.61 8.14
N ILE A 46 -13.48 -18.90 6.92
CA ILE A 46 -13.38 -20.24 6.32
C ILE A 46 -11.92 -20.69 6.28
N SER A 47 -11.03 -19.87 5.72
CA SER A 47 -9.62 -20.22 5.60
C SER A 47 -8.93 -20.36 6.96
N TYR A 48 -9.31 -19.55 7.95
CA TYR A 48 -8.79 -19.64 9.31
C TYR A 48 -9.20 -20.94 10.00
N VAL A 49 -10.51 -21.24 10.06
CA VAL A 49 -11.06 -22.42 10.76
C VAL A 49 -10.56 -23.73 10.12
N PHE A 50 -10.56 -23.80 8.78
CA PHE A 50 -10.13 -24.99 8.06
C PHE A 50 -8.62 -25.03 7.76
N ARG A 51 -7.82 -24.12 8.35
CA ARG A 51 -6.36 -24.08 8.21
C ARG A 51 -5.84 -24.08 6.76
N LEU A 52 -6.54 -23.36 5.89
CA LEU A 52 -6.21 -23.23 4.46
C LEU A 52 -5.12 -22.18 4.26
N SER A 53 -3.85 -22.55 4.44
CA SER A 53 -2.72 -21.59 4.49
C SER A 53 -2.64 -20.66 3.27
N ALA A 54 -2.70 -21.20 2.06
CA ALA A 54 -2.59 -20.41 0.83
C ALA A 54 -3.76 -19.41 0.68
N GLU A 55 -4.98 -19.89 0.93
CA GLU A 55 -6.18 -19.06 0.86
C GLU A 55 -6.19 -18.00 1.96
N TYR A 56 -5.79 -18.37 3.19
CA TYR A 56 -5.71 -17.46 4.33
C TYR A 56 -4.72 -16.33 4.07
N GLN A 57 -3.52 -16.66 3.56
CA GLN A 57 -2.54 -15.66 3.12
C GLN A 57 -3.12 -14.75 2.05
N HIS A 58 -3.75 -15.31 1.02
CA HIS A 58 -4.36 -14.53 -0.06
C HIS A 58 -5.44 -13.54 0.43
N VAL A 59 -6.41 -14.01 1.21
CA VAL A 59 -7.54 -13.16 1.65
C VAL A 59 -7.12 -12.15 2.71
N THR A 60 -6.16 -12.48 3.58
CA THR A 60 -5.62 -11.50 4.53
C THR A 60 -4.72 -10.48 3.85
N ARG A 61 -4.01 -10.85 2.76
CA ARG A 61 -3.30 -9.91 1.91
C ARG A 61 -4.25 -8.91 1.27
N LEU A 62 -5.35 -9.38 0.67
CA LEU A 62 -6.39 -8.49 0.13
C LEU A 62 -6.96 -7.55 1.20
N ALA A 63 -7.23 -8.09 2.39
CA ALA A 63 -7.70 -7.30 3.53
C ALA A 63 -6.73 -6.19 3.93
N VAL A 64 -5.42 -6.47 3.99
CA VAL A 64 -4.39 -5.46 4.29
C VAL A 64 -4.32 -4.39 3.20
N LEU A 65 -4.34 -4.80 1.92
CA LEU A 65 -4.14 -3.89 0.80
C LEU A 65 -5.33 -2.97 0.52
N GLU A 66 -6.55 -3.51 0.63
CA GLU A 66 -7.77 -2.85 0.15
C GLU A 66 -8.70 -2.33 1.24
N SER A 67 -8.42 -2.62 2.52
CA SER A 67 -9.22 -2.05 3.60
C SER A 67 -8.97 -0.55 3.76
N CYS A 68 -10.03 0.21 4.05
CA CYS A 68 -9.96 1.66 4.29
C CYS A 68 -10.03 2.02 5.78
N GLY A 69 -9.94 1.03 6.67
CA GLY A 69 -10.11 1.17 8.11
C GLY A 69 -10.10 -0.19 8.80
N PRO A 70 -10.21 -0.20 10.14
CA PRO A 70 -10.29 -1.43 10.92
C PRO A 70 -11.43 -2.34 10.43
N LEU A 71 -11.12 -3.62 10.27
CA LEU A 71 -12.12 -4.61 9.90
C LEU A 71 -12.94 -5.05 11.12
N GLY A 72 -14.22 -5.33 10.87
CA GLY A 72 -15.04 -6.16 11.77
C GLY A 72 -15.74 -5.44 12.91
N ASN A 73 -15.94 -4.11 12.89
CA ASN A 73 -16.70 -3.44 13.95
C ASN A 73 -18.10 -4.06 14.18
N ASP A 74 -18.77 -4.51 13.11
CA ASP A 74 -20.12 -5.09 13.22
C ASP A 74 -20.14 -6.64 13.16
N LEU A 75 -19.07 -7.27 12.62
CA LEU A 75 -19.02 -8.71 12.32
C LEU A 75 -18.04 -9.50 13.21
N LYS A 76 -17.25 -8.82 14.05
CA LYS A 76 -16.30 -9.46 15.00
C LYS A 76 -16.96 -10.49 15.91
N GLN A 77 -18.25 -10.31 16.23
CA GLN A 77 -18.98 -11.21 17.14
C GLN A 77 -19.62 -12.40 16.43
N LEU A 78 -19.72 -12.37 15.10
CA LEU A 78 -20.49 -13.36 14.32
C LEU A 78 -19.61 -14.40 13.64
N LEU A 79 -18.34 -14.09 13.40
CA LEU A 79 -17.41 -14.97 12.70
C LEU A 79 -16.34 -15.50 13.66
N PRO A 80 -15.96 -16.79 13.55
CA PRO A 80 -14.85 -17.38 14.30
C PRO A 80 -13.51 -16.89 13.74
N ILE A 81 -13.24 -15.60 13.93
CA ILE A 81 -11.99 -14.94 13.56
C ILE A 81 -11.45 -14.29 14.84
N PRO A 82 -10.30 -14.73 15.36
CA PRO A 82 -9.75 -14.16 16.57
C PRO A 82 -9.42 -12.67 16.41
N GLY A 83 -9.58 -11.91 17.50
CA GLY A 83 -9.29 -10.46 17.55
C GLY A 83 -7.91 -10.10 17.00
N HIS A 84 -6.89 -10.90 17.33
CA HIS A 84 -5.51 -10.67 16.89
C HIS A 84 -5.34 -10.68 15.36
N VAL A 85 -6.19 -11.40 14.62
CA VAL A 85 -6.15 -11.41 13.14
C VAL A 85 -6.55 -10.02 12.61
N PHE A 86 -7.62 -9.44 13.13
CA PHE A 86 -8.05 -8.09 12.79
C PHE A 86 -6.98 -7.05 13.16
N ASP A 87 -6.39 -7.18 14.35
CA ASP A 87 -5.35 -6.26 14.82
C ASP A 87 -4.09 -6.34 13.97
N ARG A 88 -3.70 -7.54 13.51
CA ARG A 88 -2.56 -7.73 12.60
C ARG A 88 -2.84 -7.13 11.22
N ILE A 89 -4.03 -7.36 10.67
CA ILE A 89 -4.43 -6.76 9.39
C ILE A 89 -4.37 -5.24 9.49
N GLU A 90 -4.96 -4.66 10.54
CA GLU A 90 -4.99 -3.21 10.73
C GLU A 90 -3.59 -2.64 10.95
N ARG A 91 -2.75 -3.29 11.77
CA ARG A 91 -1.35 -2.89 11.97
C ARG A 91 -0.55 -2.90 10.66
N HIS A 92 -0.72 -3.94 9.84
CA HIS A 92 -0.07 -4.01 8.54
C HIS A 92 -0.57 -2.94 7.58
N ARG A 93 -1.87 -2.65 7.56
CA ARG A 93 -2.46 -1.55 6.79
C ARG A 93 -1.85 -0.21 7.18
N GLN A 94 -1.82 0.10 8.48
CA GLN A 94 -1.25 1.33 9.02
C GLN A 94 0.24 1.48 8.66
N ASN A 95 1.02 0.42 8.84
CA ASN A 95 2.46 0.41 8.52
C ASN A 95 2.72 0.59 7.01
N GLY A 96 1.87 0.01 6.17
CA GLY A 96 1.99 0.14 4.72
C GLY A 96 1.74 1.58 4.27
N ILE A 97 0.65 2.19 4.74
CA ILE A 97 0.33 3.59 4.45
C ILE A 97 1.40 4.52 5.02
N LYS A 98 1.87 4.28 6.24
CA LYS A 98 2.96 5.04 6.86
C LYS A 98 4.24 4.99 6.03
N SER A 99 4.61 3.82 5.50
CA SER A 99 5.80 3.66 4.66
C SER A 99 5.69 4.45 3.36
N LEU A 100 4.55 4.36 2.66
CA LEU A 100 4.28 5.13 1.45
C LEU A 100 4.35 6.64 1.70
N LEU A 101 3.64 7.13 2.72
CA LEU A 101 3.66 8.54 3.07
C LEU A 101 5.04 9.00 3.57
N GLY A 102 5.82 8.10 4.19
CA GLY A 102 7.21 8.34 4.57
C GLY A 102 8.13 8.57 3.39
N ALA A 103 7.91 7.85 2.28
CA ALA A 103 8.65 8.06 1.03
C ALA A 103 8.34 9.42 0.42
N LEU A 104 7.07 9.82 0.37
CA LEU A 104 6.68 11.16 -0.04
C LEU A 104 7.29 12.23 0.88
N LYS A 105 7.23 12.03 2.20
CA LYS A 105 7.83 12.93 3.18
C LYS A 105 9.33 13.09 2.97
N THR A 106 10.05 12.02 2.61
CA THR A 106 11.48 12.07 2.31
C THR A 106 11.79 13.02 1.16
N ILE A 107 10.95 13.05 0.11
CA ILE A 107 11.10 14.00 -1.00
C ILE A 107 10.78 15.42 -0.54
N VAL A 108 9.67 15.62 0.17
CA VAL A 108 9.27 16.94 0.68
C VAL A 108 10.36 17.54 1.57
N ASP A 109 10.88 16.76 2.52
CA ASP A 109 11.93 17.21 3.43
C ASP A 109 13.23 17.53 2.68
N ARG A 110 13.56 16.80 1.61
CA ARG A 110 14.73 17.07 0.79
C ARG A 110 14.68 18.46 0.14
N TYR A 111 13.54 18.85 -0.40
CA TYR A 111 13.39 20.18 -1.02
C TYR A 111 13.23 21.31 0.01
N ASN A 112 12.69 21.02 1.19
CA ASN A 112 12.55 22.02 2.26
C ASN A 112 13.89 22.42 2.90
N LYS A 113 14.89 21.53 2.92
CA LYS A 113 16.20 21.81 3.53
C LYS A 113 17.13 22.69 2.68
N ASN A 114 16.73 23.02 1.45
CA ASN A 114 17.49 23.85 0.51
C ASN A 114 18.94 23.34 0.26
N GLU A 115 19.15 22.03 0.31
CA GLU A 115 20.47 21.38 0.17
C GLU A 115 21.02 21.35 -1.27
N GLY A 116 20.32 21.96 -2.24
CA GLY A 116 20.69 21.93 -3.66
C GLY A 116 20.63 20.52 -4.26
N VAL A 117 19.43 20.10 -4.69
CA VAL A 117 19.19 18.77 -5.26
C VAL A 117 19.60 18.72 -6.73
N CYS A 118 19.29 19.78 -7.49
CA CYS A 118 19.65 19.88 -8.90
C CYS A 118 21.17 20.01 -9.06
N ARG A 119 21.76 19.12 -9.86
CA ARG A 119 23.20 19.14 -10.21
C ARG A 119 23.46 19.35 -11.70
N SER A 120 22.43 19.76 -12.44
CA SER A 120 22.54 20.02 -13.87
C SER A 120 23.46 21.22 -14.13
N SER A 121 24.13 21.23 -15.28
CA SER A 121 24.96 22.35 -15.73
C SER A 121 24.17 23.22 -16.69
N TYR A 122 24.27 24.53 -16.50
CA TYR A 122 23.51 25.53 -17.24
C TYR A 122 24.47 26.56 -17.84
N ASP A 123 24.09 27.15 -18.97
CA ASP A 123 24.72 28.37 -19.45
C ASP A 123 24.31 29.55 -18.56
N GLY A 124 25.26 30.40 -18.18
CA GLY A 124 25.05 31.50 -17.24
C GLY A 124 25.15 31.11 -15.75
N ASP A 125 24.32 31.72 -14.89
CA ASP A 125 24.37 31.50 -13.44
C ASP A 125 23.78 30.14 -13.04
N GLU A 126 24.65 29.13 -12.98
CA GLU A 126 24.27 27.76 -12.63
C GLU A 126 23.58 27.65 -11.27
N ASN A 127 23.97 28.47 -10.28
CA ASN A 127 23.41 28.38 -8.93
C ASN A 127 21.95 28.85 -8.92
N ILE A 128 21.66 29.97 -9.57
CA ILE A 128 20.29 30.48 -9.72
C ILE A 128 19.43 29.46 -10.48
N MET A 129 19.95 28.87 -11.57
CA MET A 129 19.19 27.90 -12.36
C MET A 129 18.92 26.59 -11.59
N ARG A 130 19.89 26.09 -10.83
CA ARG A 130 19.70 24.91 -9.96
C ARG A 130 18.67 25.17 -8.87
N GLN A 131 18.75 26.32 -8.21
CA GLN A 131 17.74 26.74 -7.21
C GLN A 131 16.36 26.91 -7.82
N GLY A 132 16.27 27.47 -9.03
CA GLY A 132 15.02 27.57 -9.79
C GLY A 132 14.43 26.20 -10.13
N CYS A 133 15.28 25.24 -10.50
CA CYS A 133 14.87 23.86 -10.72
C CYS A 133 14.30 23.21 -9.46
N ASP A 134 15.00 23.35 -8.32
CA ASP A 134 14.55 22.80 -7.04
C ASP A 134 13.24 23.45 -6.56
N SER A 135 13.09 24.76 -6.76
CA SER A 135 11.86 25.49 -6.46
C SER A 135 10.69 25.01 -7.32
N MET A 136 10.93 24.77 -8.62
CA MET A 136 9.93 24.22 -9.54
C MET A 136 9.50 22.81 -9.12
N MET A 137 10.46 21.96 -8.71
CA MET A 137 10.21 20.62 -8.23
C MET A 137 9.37 20.63 -6.95
N ALA A 138 9.73 21.47 -5.98
CA ALA A 138 8.99 21.64 -4.74
C ALA A 138 7.57 22.15 -5.01
N GLY A 139 7.42 23.20 -5.81
CA GLY A 139 6.13 23.82 -6.13
C GLY A 139 5.20 22.92 -6.94
N SER A 140 5.73 22.20 -7.94
CA SER A 140 4.95 21.25 -8.73
C SER A 140 4.50 20.04 -7.90
N LEU A 141 5.39 19.50 -7.06
CA LEU A 141 5.04 18.45 -6.11
C LEU A 141 3.95 18.91 -5.14
N LEU A 142 4.10 20.08 -4.54
CA LEU A 142 3.11 20.65 -3.62
C LEU A 142 1.73 20.75 -4.30
N ARG A 143 1.66 21.33 -5.51
CA ARG A 143 0.41 21.40 -6.28
C ARG A 143 -0.19 20.03 -6.55
N SER A 144 0.64 19.05 -6.92
CA SER A 144 0.18 17.69 -7.18
C SER A 144 -0.33 16.97 -5.92
N THR A 145 0.33 17.16 -4.78
CA THR A 145 -0.11 16.59 -3.49
C THR A 145 -1.41 17.22 -3.00
N ILE A 146 -1.61 18.53 -3.19
CA ILE A 146 -2.88 19.22 -2.91
C ILE A 146 -4.00 18.64 -3.78
N ALA A 147 -3.75 18.50 -5.09
CA ALA A 147 -4.75 17.98 -6.03
C ALA A 147 -5.22 16.56 -5.70
N HIS A 148 -4.39 15.75 -5.04
CA HIS A 148 -4.74 14.39 -4.61
C HIS A 148 -5.12 14.31 -3.12
N GLY A 149 -5.30 15.44 -2.44
CA GLY A 149 -5.71 15.48 -1.03
C GLY A 149 -4.69 14.83 -0.08
N LEU A 150 -3.40 14.96 -0.37
CA LEU A 150 -2.29 14.53 0.48
C LEU A 150 -1.64 15.68 1.26
N CYS A 151 -2.11 16.91 1.07
CA CYS A 151 -1.62 18.08 1.80
C CYS A 151 -2.74 18.67 2.66
N PRO A 152 -2.59 18.75 4.01
CA PRO A 152 -1.47 18.24 4.78
C PRO A 152 -1.37 16.71 4.73
N LEU A 153 -0.17 16.15 4.98
CA LEU A 153 0.03 14.70 4.96
C LEU A 153 -0.95 14.02 5.93
N PRO A 154 -1.69 12.98 5.48
CA PRO A 154 -2.60 12.25 6.35
C PRO A 154 -1.87 11.72 7.59
N LEU A 155 -2.55 11.73 8.74
CA LEU A 155 -2.03 11.18 9.99
C LEU A 155 -2.73 9.87 10.34
N ALA A 156 -2.04 9.03 11.11
CA ALA A 156 -2.66 7.83 11.68
C ALA A 156 -3.87 8.24 12.55
N PRO A 157 -4.99 7.50 12.52
CA PRO A 157 -5.16 6.14 11.98
C PRO A 157 -5.59 6.03 10.50
N TYR A 158 -5.19 6.94 9.60
CA TYR A 158 -5.36 6.83 8.13
C TYR A 158 -6.75 6.31 7.69
N GLN A 159 -7.81 6.79 8.34
CA GLN A 159 -9.17 6.35 8.07
C GLN A 159 -9.61 6.77 6.66
N GLY A 160 -10.39 5.92 6.03
CA GLY A 160 -10.85 6.12 4.65
C GLY A 160 -9.79 5.83 3.58
N ARG A 161 -8.58 5.36 3.93
CA ARG A 161 -7.51 5.09 2.97
C ARG A 161 -7.02 3.65 3.01
N SER A 162 -6.86 3.05 1.83
CA SER A 162 -6.18 1.78 1.68
C SER A 162 -4.72 1.95 1.24
N ILE A 163 -3.93 0.88 1.35
CA ILE A 163 -2.57 0.86 0.82
C ILE A 163 -2.60 1.06 -0.69
N THR A 164 -3.44 0.30 -1.40
CA THR A 164 -3.54 0.36 -2.87
C THR A 164 -3.95 1.75 -3.34
N GLN A 165 -4.95 2.38 -2.71
CA GLN A 165 -5.35 3.75 -3.04
C GLN A 165 -4.20 4.74 -2.80
N THR A 166 -3.46 4.58 -1.70
CA THR A 166 -2.32 5.46 -1.39
C THR A 166 -1.20 5.27 -2.41
N ALA A 167 -0.87 4.02 -2.76
CA ALA A 167 0.14 3.69 -3.77
C ALA A 167 -0.22 4.28 -5.15
N GLN A 168 -1.48 4.12 -5.57
CA GLN A 168 -2.00 4.70 -6.81
C GLN A 168 -1.90 6.23 -6.82
N VAL A 169 -2.24 6.88 -5.72
CA VAL A 169 -2.08 8.34 -5.61
C VAL A 169 -0.60 8.74 -5.79
N LEU A 170 0.32 8.03 -5.14
CA LEU A 170 1.76 8.30 -5.24
C LEU A 170 2.30 8.14 -6.67
N GLN A 171 1.83 7.10 -7.39
CA GLN A 171 2.17 6.89 -8.80
C GLN A 171 1.62 7.99 -9.71
N ASN A 172 0.46 8.56 -9.37
CA ASN A 172 -0.18 9.63 -10.13
C ASN A 172 0.30 11.05 -9.77
N LEU A 173 1.23 11.17 -8.82
CA LEU A 173 1.86 12.46 -8.52
C LEU A 173 2.61 12.99 -9.75
N LYS A 174 2.72 14.31 -9.83
CA LYS A 174 3.39 15.01 -10.93
C LYS A 174 4.42 15.95 -10.35
N MET A 175 5.62 15.87 -10.90
CA MET A 175 6.73 16.77 -10.62
C MET A 175 7.30 17.30 -11.93
N MET A 176 7.85 18.50 -11.88
CA MET A 176 8.48 19.15 -13.02
C MET A 176 9.84 19.69 -12.61
N ALA A 177 10.90 19.24 -13.29
CA ALA A 177 12.22 19.82 -13.17
C ALA A 177 12.45 20.81 -14.31
N LEU A 178 13.09 21.94 -14.00
CA LEU A 178 13.46 22.95 -15.00
C LEU A 178 14.50 22.40 -15.98
N CYS A 179 15.45 21.59 -15.49
CA CYS A 179 16.50 20.96 -16.32
C CYS A 179 15.96 19.90 -17.31
N ASP A 180 14.74 19.40 -17.13
CA ASP A 180 14.13 18.44 -18.05
C ASP A 180 13.55 19.13 -19.30
N LYS A 181 13.47 20.46 -19.29
CA LYS A 181 12.81 21.22 -20.35
C LYS A 181 13.86 21.76 -21.36
N PRO A 182 13.67 21.50 -22.66
CA PRO A 182 14.68 21.82 -23.70
C PRO A 182 14.90 23.32 -23.92
N PHE A 183 14.00 24.18 -23.41
CA PHE A 183 14.06 25.63 -23.58
C PHE A 183 15.00 26.34 -22.60
N PHE A 184 15.44 25.66 -21.53
CA PHE A 184 16.39 26.23 -20.59
C PHE A 184 17.78 25.71 -20.99
N TYR A 185 18.75 26.63 -21.13
CA TYR A 185 20.12 26.45 -21.64
C TYR A 185 20.98 25.43 -20.87
N CYS A 186 20.50 24.22 -20.69
CA CYS A 186 21.16 23.13 -19.99
C CYS A 186 22.24 22.58 -20.92
N LEU A 187 23.49 23.00 -20.71
CA LEU A 187 24.63 22.67 -21.58
C LEU A 187 24.95 21.18 -21.58
N ARG A 188 24.57 20.47 -20.51
CA ARG A 188 24.53 19.01 -20.46
C ARG A 188 23.30 18.57 -19.70
N TYR A 189 22.37 17.92 -20.39
CA TYR A 189 21.46 16.98 -19.73
C TYR A 189 22.36 16.01 -18.95
N SER A 190 22.31 16.07 -17.62
CA SER A 190 23.02 15.11 -16.80
C SER A 190 22.31 13.77 -16.99
N ALA A 191 22.72 13.01 -18.01
CA ALA A 191 22.20 11.68 -18.28
C ALA A 191 22.33 10.72 -17.08
N THR A 192 23.12 11.11 -16.07
CA THR A 192 23.29 10.37 -14.82
C THR A 192 22.12 10.50 -13.84
N VAL A 193 21.25 11.51 -13.97
CA VAL A 193 20.07 11.66 -13.11
C VAL A 193 18.84 11.73 -14.01
N GLY A 194 18.03 10.67 -14.02
CA GLY A 194 16.81 10.59 -14.82
C GLY A 194 15.82 11.74 -14.55
N PRO A 195 14.72 11.83 -15.31
CA PRO A 195 13.77 12.94 -15.23
C PRO A 195 13.32 13.19 -13.79
N THR A 196 13.04 14.45 -13.45
CA THR A 196 12.63 14.87 -12.09
C THR A 196 13.63 14.45 -11.01
N HIS A 197 14.91 14.44 -11.34
CA HIS A 197 16.01 13.98 -10.48
C HIS A 197 15.84 12.53 -9.96
N GLY A 198 15.08 11.68 -10.68
CA GLY A 198 14.71 10.33 -10.25
C GLY A 198 13.70 10.27 -9.10
N MET A 199 13.14 11.40 -8.65
CA MET A 199 12.20 11.44 -7.53
C MET A 199 10.90 10.72 -7.85
N MET A 200 10.36 10.92 -9.06
CA MET A 200 9.18 10.20 -9.51
C MET A 200 9.45 8.70 -9.60
N LYS A 201 10.62 8.30 -10.13
CA LYS A 201 11.01 6.88 -10.19
C LYS A 201 11.06 6.27 -8.79
N PHE A 202 11.68 6.95 -7.82
CA PHE A 202 11.71 6.50 -6.43
C PHE A 202 10.32 6.27 -5.85
N LEU A 203 9.36 7.18 -6.07
CA LEU A 203 7.97 6.98 -5.62
C LEU A 203 7.29 5.78 -6.27
N HIS A 204 7.49 5.59 -7.57
CA HIS A 204 6.93 4.46 -8.31
C HIS A 204 7.52 3.13 -7.83
N ASP A 205 8.83 3.08 -7.66
CA ASP A 205 9.56 1.91 -7.18
C ASP A 205 9.10 1.56 -5.76
N GLU A 206 8.95 2.55 -4.88
CA GLU A 206 8.51 2.34 -3.51
C GLU A 206 7.05 1.86 -3.42
N ALA A 207 6.15 2.45 -4.22
CA ALA A 207 4.77 2.01 -4.33
C ALA A 207 4.69 0.55 -4.80
N SER A 208 5.44 0.21 -5.85
CA SER A 208 5.48 -1.14 -6.43
C SER A 208 6.12 -2.16 -5.48
N ARG A 209 7.17 -1.76 -4.76
CA ARG A 209 7.88 -2.60 -3.78
C ARG A 209 6.94 -3.01 -2.66
N LEU A 210 6.15 -2.05 -2.15
CA LEU A 210 5.27 -2.29 -1.02
C LEU A 210 4.11 -3.23 -1.37
N GLU A 211 3.52 -3.11 -2.56
CA GLU A 211 2.47 -4.04 -3.04
C GLU A 211 2.97 -5.49 -3.18
N LYS A 212 4.24 -5.66 -3.57
CA LYS A 212 4.91 -6.98 -3.69
C LYS A 212 5.34 -7.55 -2.34
N GLN A 213 5.62 -6.71 -1.36
CA GLN A 213 6.14 -7.13 -0.05
C GLN A 213 5.08 -7.85 0.80
N TYR A 214 3.80 -7.50 0.68
CA TYR A 214 2.75 -8.12 1.49
C TYR A 214 2.34 -9.49 0.92
N GLN A 215 2.64 -10.55 1.67
CA GLN A 215 2.22 -11.93 1.37
C GLN A 215 0.97 -12.38 2.15
N GLY A 216 0.39 -11.51 2.97
CA GLY A 216 -0.70 -11.87 3.89
C GLY A 216 -0.20 -12.42 5.22
N LEU A 217 -1.12 -12.87 6.08
CA LEU A 217 -0.80 -13.42 7.38
C LEU A 217 -0.54 -14.92 7.28
N ALA A 218 0.51 -15.40 7.94
CA ALA A 218 0.69 -16.82 8.24
C ALA A 218 -0.04 -17.19 9.54
N PHE A 219 -0.40 -18.47 9.69
CA PHE A 219 -0.84 -19.02 10.97
C PHE A 219 0.31 -18.99 11.98
N ASP A 220 -0.01 -18.71 13.23
CA ASP A 220 0.98 -18.76 14.30
C ASP A 220 1.30 -20.24 14.60
N GLY A 221 2.56 -20.66 14.37
CA GLY A 221 3.04 -22.00 14.76
C GLY A 221 3.28 -23.04 13.65
N THR A 222 3.89 -22.66 12.52
CA THR A 222 4.61 -23.63 11.65
C THR A 222 6.02 -23.14 11.39
N THR A 223 6.90 -23.36 12.38
CA THR A 223 8.33 -23.62 12.14
C THR A 223 8.53 -25.12 12.02
#